data_AF-A0A2E7QP00-F1
#
_entry.id   AF-A0A2E7QP00-F1
#
_cell.length_a   1.000
_cell.length_b   1.000
_cell.length_c   1.000
_cell.angle_alpha   90.00
_cell.angle_beta   90.00
_cell.angle_gamma   90.00
#
_symmetry.space_group_name_H-M   'P 1'
#
loop_
_entity.id
_entity.type
_entity.pdbx_description
1 polymer ?
#
loop_
_entity_poly.entity_id
_entity_poly.type
_entity_poly.pdbx_seq_one_letter_code
_entity_poly.pdbx_strand_id
1 'polypeptide(L)' 'MRTLLLFLALILALPTQAAKRPPNVVVIFMDDMGYADIGPFGAKAYPTPHLDRMAKEGRKFTDFYVT' A
#
# COMPACT_ATOMS: atom_id res chain seq x y z
N MET A 1 -13.52 -40.84 -25.41
CA MET A 1 -12.36 -39.90 -25.42
C MET A 1 -12.78 -38.44 -25.49
N ARG A 2 -13.67 -38.04 -26.41
CA ARG A 2 -14.14 -36.64 -26.55
C ARG A 2 -14.86 -36.07 -25.32
N THR A 3 -15.67 -36.89 -24.65
CA THR A 3 -16.32 -36.54 -23.37
C THR A 3 -15.34 -36.33 -22.23
N LEU A 4 -14.25 -37.12 -22.18
CA LEU A 4 -13.19 -36.99 -21.19
C LEU A 4 -12.38 -35.70 -21.39
N LEU A 5 -12.12 -35.34 -22.64
CA LEU A 5 -11.46 -34.08 -23.01
C LEU A 5 -12.30 -32.85 -22.64
N LEU A 6 -13.62 -32.92 -22.86
CA LEU A 6 -14.56 -31.86 -22.45
C LEU A 6 -14.62 -31.69 -20.93
N PHE A 7 -14.60 -32.80 -20.18
CA PHE A 7 -14.56 -32.77 -18.72
C PHE A 7 -13.26 -32.17 -18.18
N LEU A 8 -12.13 -32.52 -18.77
CA LEU A 8 -10.82 -31.97 -18.40
C LEU A 8 -10.72 -30.47 -18.70
N ALA A 9 -11.24 -30.03 -19.86
CA ALA A 9 -11.29 -28.62 -20.22
C ALA A 9 -12.16 -27.81 -19.24
N LEU A 10 -13.27 -28.39 -18.74
CA LEU A 10 -14.14 -27.74 -17.76
C LEU A 10 -13.44 -27.56 -16.40
N ILE A 11 -12.64 -28.53 -15.96
CA ILE A 11 -11.88 -28.45 -14.71
C ILE A 11 -10.78 -27.38 -14.80
N LEU A 12 -10.11 -27.28 -15.95
CA LEU A 12 -9.06 -26.28 -16.19
C LEU A 12 -9.61 -24.85 -16.33
N ALA A 13 -10.90 -24.70 -16.62
CA ALA A 13 -11.56 -23.40 -16.74
C ALA A 13 -12.06 -22.82 -15.40
N LEU A 14 -11.93 -23.57 -14.30
CA LEU A 14 -12.33 -23.07 -12.98
C LEU A 14 -11.36 -21.96 -12.52
N PRO A 15 -11.85 -20.74 -12.22
CA PRO A 15 -11.00 -19.68 -11.73
C PRO A 15 -10.48 -20.05 -10.33
N THR A 16 -9.16 -20.09 -10.17
CA THR A 16 -8.54 -20.25 -8.86
C THR A 16 -8.69 -18.94 -8.09
N GLN A 17 -9.67 -18.86 -7.21
CA GLN A 17 -9.82 -17.72 -6.31
C GLN A 17 -8.71 -17.81 -5.25
N ALA A 18 -7.60 -17.10 -5.45
CA ALA A 18 -6.64 -16.89 -4.38
C ALA A 18 -7.37 -16.22 -3.20
N ALA A 19 -7.29 -16.82 -2.01
CA ALA A 19 -7.90 -16.24 -0.82
C ALA A 19 -7.35 -14.81 -0.65
N LYS A 20 -8.23 -13.80 -0.73
CA LYS A 20 -7.86 -12.41 -0.49
C LYS A 20 -7.50 -12.27 0.99
N ARG A 21 -6.21 -12.42 1.29
CA ARG A 21 -5.68 -12.13 2.63
C ARG A 21 -5.87 -10.63 2.87
N PRO A 22 -6.23 -10.22 4.11
CA PRO A 22 -6.23 -8.81 4.45
C PRO A 22 -4.83 -8.21 4.19
N PRO A 23 -4.74 -6.91 3.87
CA PRO A 23 -3.45 -6.26 3.72
C PRO A 23 -2.70 -6.27 5.06
N ASN A 24 -1.37 -6.32 4.99
CA ASN A 24 -0.55 -6.05 6.16
C ASN A 24 -0.62 -4.54 6.47
N VAL A 25 -0.71 -4.19 7.75
CA VAL A 25 -0.70 -2.80 8.21
C VAL A 25 0.60 -2.57 8.98
N VAL A 26 1.39 -1.60 8.55
CA VAL A 26 2.63 -1.19 9.22
C VAL A 26 2.46 0.25 9.68
N VAL A 27 2.61 0.48 10.98
CA VAL A 27 2.56 1.81 11.58
C VAL A 27 3.99 2.23 11.90
N ILE A 28 4.43 3.32 11.28
CA ILE A 28 5.70 3.98 11.61
C ILE A 28 5.32 5.19 12.46
N PHE A 29 5.72 5.17 13.74
CA PHE A 29 5.44 6.25 14.68
C PHE A 29 6.75 6.94 15.04
N MET A 30 6.79 8.26 14.87
CA MET A 30 7.98 9.07 15.07
C MET A 30 7.78 9.95 16.30
N ASP A 31 8.77 9.97 17.17
CA ASP A 31 8.78 10.77 18.39
C ASP A 31 9.17 12.22 18.09
N ASP A 32 8.52 13.18 18.76
CA ASP A 32 8.79 14.63 18.67
C ASP A 32 8.90 15.23 17.24
N MET A 33 8.23 14.64 16.25
CA MET A 33 8.23 15.18 14.88
C MET A 33 7.24 16.35 14.73
N GLY A 34 7.76 17.53 14.41
CA GLY A 34 6.98 18.70 14.04
C GLY A 34 6.40 18.62 12.63
N TYR A 35 5.38 19.43 12.35
CA TYR A 35 4.68 19.42 11.06
C TYR A 35 5.62 19.69 9.88
N ALA A 36 6.50 20.69 9.99
CA ALA A 36 7.38 21.13 8.90
C ALA A 36 8.74 20.41 8.87
N ASP A 37 8.90 19.33 9.64
CA ASP A 37 10.19 18.65 9.80
C ASP A 37 10.53 17.70 8.65
N ILE A 38 9.60 17.43 7.73
CA ILE A 38 9.84 16.55 6.58
C ILE A 38 9.46 17.22 5.24
N GLY A 39 10.12 16.79 4.17
CA GLY A 39 9.94 17.33 2.81
C GLY A 39 8.49 17.42 2.35
N PRO A 40 7.63 16.39 2.57
CA PRO A 40 6.22 16.42 2.19
C PRO A 40 5.39 17.59 2.75
N PHE A 41 5.86 18.20 3.84
CA PHE A 41 5.21 19.29 4.57
C PHE A 41 6.04 20.59 4.61
N GLY A 42 7.18 20.64 3.91
CA GLY A 42 7.89 21.90 3.64
C GLY A 42 9.33 22.00 4.13
N ALA A 43 9.91 20.95 4.71
CA ALA A 43 11.33 20.96 5.07
C ALA A 43 12.21 21.17 3.82
N LYS A 44 13.19 22.08 3.92
CA LYS A 44 14.16 22.38 2.83
C LYS A 44 15.61 22.20 3.23
N ALA A 45 15.91 22.10 4.54
CA ALA A 45 17.27 22.06 5.05
C ALA A 45 17.94 20.70 4.82
N TYR A 46 17.17 19.63 4.71
CA TYR A 46 17.67 18.26 4.53
C TYR A 46 16.67 17.42 3.69
N PRO A 47 17.17 16.44 2.93
CA PRO A 47 16.33 15.61 2.07
C PRO A 47 15.65 14.48 2.88
N THR A 48 14.39 14.19 2.54
CA THR A 48 13.63 13.05 3.12
C THR A 48 13.07 12.14 2.01
N PRO A 49 13.92 11.58 1.12
CA PRO A 49 13.51 11.04 -0.17
C PRO A 49 12.53 9.86 -0.07
N HIS A 50 12.62 9.06 0.99
CA HIS A 50 11.68 7.96 1.22
C HIS A 50 10.31 8.46 1.68
N LEU A 51 10.26 9.51 2.50
CA LEU A 51 9.01 10.14 2.92
C LEU A 51 8.37 10.89 1.75
N ASP A 52 9.18 11.54 0.90
CA ASP A 52 8.73 12.20 -0.34
C ASP A 52 8.06 11.19 -1.28
N ARG A 53 8.69 10.02 -1.48
CA ARG A 53 8.11 8.94 -2.28
C ARG A 53 6.80 8.43 -1.68
N MET A 54 6.77 8.16 -0.37
CA MET A 54 5.53 7.69 0.30
C MET A 54 4.39 8.70 0.17
N ALA A 55 4.69 10.00 0.29
CA ALA A 55 3.69 11.05 0.11
C ALA A 55 3.17 11.14 -1.33
N LYS A 56 4.01 10.86 -2.34
CA LYS A 56 3.64 10.84 -3.76
C LYS A 56 2.81 9.61 -4.13
N GLU A 57 3.15 8.45 -3.57
CA GLU A 57 2.48 7.17 -3.83
C GLU A 57 1.21 6.98 -2.98
N GLY A 58 1.09 7.74 -1.89
CA GLY A 58 0.00 7.64 -0.93
C GLY A 58 -0.83 8.91 -0.80
N ARG A 59 -1.24 9.20 0.44
CA ARG A 59 -2.03 10.36 0.80
C ARG A 59 -1.34 11.13 1.92
N LYS A 60 -1.33 12.46 1.81
CA LYS A 60 -0.93 13.37 2.88
C LYS A 60 -2.16 13.87 3.63
N PHE A 61 -2.06 13.94 4.95
CA PHE A 61 -3.03 14.63 5.79
C PHE A 61 -2.38 15.94 6.24
N THR A 62 -2.88 17.07 5.73
CA THR A 62 -2.34 18.40 6.03
C THR A 62 -2.90 19.02 7.31
N ASP A 63 -3.97 18.43 7.84
CA ASP A 63 -4.68 18.88 9.03
C ASP A 63 -4.88 17.70 9.99
N PHE A 64 -3.78 17.28 10.62
CA PHE A 64 -3.76 16.19 11.59
C PHE A 64 -3.27 16.71 12.94
N TYR A 65 -4.18 16.78 13.92
CA TYR A 65 -3.94 17.35 15.25
C TYR A 65 -3.92 16.24 16.30
N VAL A 66 -3.08 16.42 17.31
CA VAL A 66 -3.07 15.59 18.53
C VAL A 66 -3.94 16.25 19.60
N THR A 67 -4.54 15.44 20.46
CA THR A 67 -5.39 15.89 21.59
C THR A 67 -4.57 16.14 22.84
#